data_AF-A0A2J6X407-F1
#
_entry.id   AF-A0A2J6X407-F1
#
_cell.length_a   1.000
_cell.length_b   1.000
_cell.length_c   1.000
_cell.angle_alpha   90.00
_cell.angle_beta   90.00
_cell.angle_gamma   90.00
#
_symmetry.space_group_name_H-M   'P 1'
#
loop_
_entity.id
_entity.type
_entity.pdbx_description
1 polymer ?
#
loop_
_entity_poly.entity_id
_entity_poly.type
_entity_poly.pdbx_seq_one_letter_code
_entity_poly.pdbx_strand_id
1 'polypeptide(L)'
;MGKFATTVHVHEWLYNKMYEIAKNSDLTQAEAMDVLYMDLTNAVMKERQEKEALEAKLKAVEQEKAEIEKKYQELNAKVNEGIQKIEAYEKTDQKKGSRHKK
;
A
#
# COMPACT_ATOMS: atom_id res chain seq x y z
N MET A 1 32.94 -0.23 -6.92
CA MET A 1 33.49 1.09 -6.51
C MET A 1 32.37 2.14 -6.54
N GLY A 2 31.48 2.20 -5.54
CA GLY A 2 30.29 3.08 -5.61
C GLY A 2 29.90 3.83 -4.34
N LYS A 3 30.53 3.55 -3.19
CA LYS A 3 30.17 4.19 -1.90
C LYS A 3 30.84 5.55 -1.68
N PHE A 4 31.98 5.81 -2.33
CA PHE A 4 32.74 7.05 -2.13
C PHE A 4 32.09 8.26 -2.82
N ALA A 5 31.53 8.08 -4.02
CA ALA A 5 30.89 9.18 -4.77
C ALA A 5 29.67 9.74 -4.02
N THR A 6 28.78 8.89 -3.50
CA THR A 6 27.58 9.31 -2.76
C THR A 6 27.91 10.06 -1.48
N THR A 7 28.98 9.64 -0.78
CA THR A 7 29.38 10.22 0.51
C THR A 7 29.98 11.63 0.36
N VAL A 8 30.72 11.87 -0.73
CA VAL A 8 31.31 13.19 -1.04
C VAL A 8 30.20 14.22 -1.31
N HIS A 9 29.16 13.85 -2.07
CA HIS A 9 28.04 14.74 -2.38
C HIS A 9 27.22 15.16 -1.15
N VAL A 10 27.08 14.28 -0.14
CA VAL A 10 26.35 14.61 1.09
C VAL A 10 27.13 15.60 1.95
N HIS A 11 28.44 15.43 2.09
CA HIS A 11 29.26 16.36 2.88
C HIS A 11 29.31 17.75 2.25
N GLU A 12 29.46 17.81 0.92
CA GLU A 12 29.43 19.08 0.18
C GLU A 12 28.07 19.78 0.31
N TRP A 13 26.97 19.02 0.20
CA TRP A 13 25.63 19.56 0.40
C TRP A 13 25.40 20.07 1.83
N LEU A 14 25.83 19.31 2.85
CA LEU A 14 25.72 19.72 4.25
C LEU A 14 26.52 21.00 4.51
N TYR A 15 27.73 21.10 3.98
CA TYR A 15 28.58 22.28 4.12
C TYR A 15 27.93 23.51 3.47
N ASN A 16 27.42 23.36 2.24
CA ASN A 16 26.73 24.44 1.53
C ASN A 16 25.48 24.90 2.29
N LYS A 17 24.68 23.96 2.82
CA LYS A 17 23.47 24.29 3.60
C LYS A 17 23.78 24.95 4.92
N MET A 18 24.76 24.45 5.66
CA MET A 18 25.24 25.08 6.89
C MET A 18 25.73 26.51 6.61
N TYR A 19 26.51 26.71 5.55
CA TYR A 19 27.00 28.04 5.17
C TYR A 19 25.85 29.00 4.78
N GLU A 20 24.85 28.52 4.04
CA GLU A 20 23.64 29.31 3.72
C GLU A 20 22.90 29.74 4.99
N ILE A 21 22.69 28.84 5.94
CA ILE A 21 22.01 29.12 7.22
C ILE A 21 22.81 30.15 8.03
N ALA A 22 24.11 29.92 8.21
CA ALA A 22 24.98 30.82 8.96
C ALA A 22 24.96 32.24 8.37
N LYS A 23 25.07 32.35 7.04
CA LYS A 23 25.08 33.64 6.32
C LYS A 23 23.75 34.41 6.44
N ASN A 24 22.62 33.70 6.48
CA ASN A 24 21.30 34.32 6.45
C ASN A 24 20.72 34.59 7.85
N SER A 25 21.29 33.99 8.90
CA SER A 25 20.72 34.01 10.24
C SER A 25 21.66 34.57 11.32
N ASP A 26 22.83 35.10 10.93
CA ASP A 26 23.88 35.59 11.84
C ASP A 26 24.28 34.56 12.92
N LEU A 27 24.24 33.28 12.52
CA LEU A 27 24.60 32.15 13.37
C LEU A 27 26.05 31.73 13.12
N THR A 28 26.70 31.20 14.15
CA THR A 28 27.97 30.49 13.97
C THR A 28 27.76 29.23 13.14
N GLN A 29 28.83 28.71 12.54
CA GLN A 29 28.76 27.45 11.79
C GLN A 29 28.27 26.28 12.67
N ALA A 30 28.60 26.27 13.96
CA ALA A 30 28.14 25.24 14.88
C ALA A 30 26.62 25.31 15.08
N GLU A 31 26.08 26.50 15.37
CA GLU A 31 24.63 26.71 15.54
C GLU A 31 23.86 26.43 14.24
N ALA A 32 24.41 26.82 13.09
CA ALA A 32 23.83 26.51 11.79
C ALA A 32 23.80 25.00 11.51
N MET A 33 24.80 24.25 11.96
CA MET A 33 24.84 22.80 11.85
C MET A 33 23.80 22.14 12.75
N ASP A 34 23.60 22.64 13.97
CA ASP A 34 22.57 22.15 14.89
C ASP A 34 21.16 22.34 14.32
N VAL A 35 20.88 23.51 13.73
CA VAL A 35 19.62 23.78 13.02
C VAL A 35 19.42 22.80 11.86
N LEU A 36 20.45 22.61 11.03
CA LEU A 36 20.39 21.69 9.89
C LEU A 36 20.13 20.24 10.33
N TYR A 37 20.77 19.78 11.41
CA TYR A 37 20.52 18.44 11.95
C TYR A 37 19.12 18.29 12.51
N MET A 38 18.60 19.31 13.19
CA MET A 38 17.23 19.30 13.71
C MET A 38 16.22 19.20 12.56
N ASP A 39 16.39 19.99 11.50
CA ASP A 39 15.54 19.96 10.32
C ASP A 39 15.57 18.60 9.60
N LEU A 40 16.77 18.05 9.41
CA LEU A 40 16.93 16.71 8.82
C LEU A 40 16.30 15.63 9.69
N THR A 41 16.46 15.71 11.01
CA THR A 41 15.87 14.76 11.95
C THR A 41 14.34 14.83 11.90
N ASN A 42 13.77 16.03 11.88
CA ASN A 42 12.34 16.25 11.75
C ASN A 42 11.79 15.72 10.42
N ALA A 43 12.50 15.96 9.31
CA ALA A 43 12.13 15.42 8.01
C ALA A 43 12.12 13.89 8.01
N VAL A 44 13.16 13.25 8.55
CA VAL A 44 13.23 11.77 8.67
C VAL A 44 12.12 11.23 9.57
N MET A 45 11.82 11.89 10.69
CA MET A 45 10.73 11.48 11.58
C MET A 45 9.37 11.57 10.88
N LYS A 46 9.13 12.66 10.14
CA LYS A 46 7.89 12.84 9.37
C LYS A 46 7.72 11.75 8.31
N GLU A 47 8.75 11.48 7.52
CA GLU A 47 8.73 10.41 6.52
C GLU A 47 8.48 9.02 7.14
N ARG A 48 9.05 8.76 8.32
CA ARG A 48 8.77 7.51 9.06
C ARG A 48 7.31 7.42 9.50
N GLN A 49 6.75 8.49 10.06
CA GLN A 49 5.35 8.52 10.47
C GLN A 49 4.40 8.34 9.27
N GLU A 50 4.70 8.99 8.14
CA GLU A 50 3.93 8.83 6.91
C GLU A 50 4.01 7.39 6.37
N LYS A 51 5.19 6.77 6.40
CA LYS A 51 5.38 5.36 6.03
C LYS A 51 4.57 4.42 6.92
N GLU A 52 4.61 4.61 8.24
CA GLU A 52 3.83 3.79 9.18
C GLU A 52 2.31 3.96 8.95
N ALA A 53 1.85 5.18 8.69
CA ALA A 53 0.45 5.44 8.36
C ALA A 53 0.03 4.78 7.03
N LEU A 54 0.90 4.79 6.02
CA LEU A 54 0.65 4.10 4.75
C LEU A 54 0.65 2.59 4.91
N GLU A 55 1.55 2.02 5.71
CA GLU A 55 1.57 0.58 6.02
C GLU A 55 0.30 0.14 6.75
N ALA A 56 -0.20 0.96 7.69
CA ALA A 56 -1.48 0.70 8.36
C ALA A 56 -2.66 0.73 7.38
N LYS A 57 -2.69 1.69 6.45
CA LYS A 57 -3.72 1.77 5.40
C LYS A 57 -3.64 0.59 4.44
N LEU A 58 -2.44 0.20 4.02
CA LEU A 58 -2.24 -0.95 3.14
C LEU A 58 -2.79 -2.23 3.79
N LYS A 59 -2.47 -2.44 5.07
CA LYS A 59 -2.98 -3.59 5.83
C LYS A 59 -4.50 -3.60 5.93
N ALA A 60 -5.14 -2.44 6.12
CA ALA A 60 -6.59 -2.34 6.15
C ALA A 60 -7.22 -2.70 4.79
N VAL A 61 -6.66 -2.18 3.69
CA VAL A 61 -7.10 -2.50 2.33
C VAL A 61 -6.93 -3.98 1.99
N GLU A 62 -5.83 -4.60 2.43
CA GLU A 62 -5.61 -6.04 2.25
C GLU A 62 -6.64 -6.89 3.01
N GLN A 63 -7.03 -6.46 4.21
CA GLN A 63 -8.09 -7.11 4.98
C GLN A 63 -9.45 -6.98 4.29
N GLU A 64 -9.82 -5.77 3.84
CA GLU A 64 -11.06 -5.54 3.09
C GLU A 64 -11.11 -6.37 1.80
N LYS A 65 -9.99 -6.45 1.07
CA LYS A 65 -9.87 -7.29 -0.13
C LYS A 65 -10.14 -8.76 0.20
N ALA A 66 -9.55 -9.29 1.28
CA ALA A 66 -9.77 -10.67 1.70
C ALA A 66 -11.23 -10.95 2.06
N GLU A 67 -11.91 -9.99 2.72
CA GLU A 67 -13.34 -10.10 3.03
C GLU A 67 -14.21 -10.10 1.77
N ILE A 68 -13.89 -9.24 0.79
CA ILE A 68 -14.59 -9.17 -0.49
C ILE A 68 -14.39 -10.47 -1.27
N GLU A 69 -13.16 -11.00 -1.35
CA GLU A 69 -12.87 -12.26 -2.01
C GLU A 69 -13.65 -13.43 -1.38
N LYS A 70 -13.72 -13.47 -0.05
CA LYS A 70 -14.53 -14.47 0.67
C LYS A 70 -16.01 -14.37 0.31
N LYS A 71 -16.60 -13.16 0.38
CA LYS A 71 -18.00 -12.93 0.03
C LYS A 71 -18.29 -13.30 -1.43
N TYR A 72 -17.37 -12.97 -2.33
CA TYR A 72 -17.47 -13.32 -3.74
C TYR A 72 -17.49 -14.84 -3.95
N GLN A 73 -16.59 -15.58 -3.29
CA GLN A 73 -16.56 -17.04 -3.36
C GLN A 73 -17.85 -17.68 -2.82
N GLU A 74 -18.37 -17.18 -1.68
CA GLU A 74 -19.63 -17.66 -1.10
C GLU A 74 -20.83 -17.43 -2.03
N LEU A 75 -20.92 -16.25 -2.65
CA LEU A 75 -21.97 -15.93 -3.63
C LEU A 75 -21.84 -16.80 -4.89
N ASN A 76 -20.62 -16.95 -5.40
CA ASN A 76 -20.37 -17.77 -6.59
C ASN A 76 -20.75 -19.24 -6.35
N ALA A 77 -20.46 -19.78 -5.16
CA ALA A 77 -20.89 -21.12 -4.77
C ALA A 77 -22.42 -21.26 -4.78
N LYS A 78 -23.14 -20.31 -4.16
CA LYS A 78 -24.62 -20.30 -4.15
C LYS A 78 -25.22 -20.21 -5.54
N VAL A 79 -24.65 -19.39 -6.42
CA VAL A 79 -25.08 -19.26 -7.81
C VAL A 79 -24.89 -20.58 -8.55
N ASN A 80 -23.71 -21.21 -8.41
CA ASN A 80 -23.44 -22.50 -9.03
C ASN A 80 -24.39 -23.61 -8.54
N GLU A 81 -24.70 -23.65 -7.24
CA GLU A 81 -25.72 -24.56 -6.71
C GLU A 81 -27.10 -24.32 -7.33
N GLY A 82 -27.48 -23.05 -7.52
CA GLY A 82 -28.72 -22.66 -8.19
C GLY A 82 -28.78 -23.16 -9.63
N ILE A 83 -27.70 -22.95 -10.39
CA ILE A 83 -27.57 -23.42 -11.78
C ILE A 83 -27.70 -24.94 -11.85
N GLN A 84 -26.98 -25.68 -11.00
CA GLN A 84 -27.05 -27.15 -10.97
C GLN A 84 -28.47 -27.66 -10.64
N LYS A 85 -29.18 -26.99 -9.72
CA LYS A 85 -30.57 -27.32 -9.41
C LYS A 85 -31.47 -27.11 -10.62
N ILE A 86 -31.34 -25.98 -11.32
CA ILE A 86 -32.12 -25.67 -12.53
C ILE A 86 -31.86 -26.73 -13.61
N GLU A 87 -30.59 -27.04 -13.90
CA GLU A 87 -30.23 -28.08 -14.87
C GLU A 87 -30.79 -29.46 -14.50
N ALA A 88 -30.85 -29.79 -13.20
CA ALA A 88 -31.45 -31.03 -12.72
C ALA A 88 -32.99 -31.05 -12.90
N TYR A 89 -33.66 -29.92 -12.66
CA TYR A 89 -35.10 -29.78 -12.93
C TYR A 89 -35.41 -29.93 -14.42
N GLU A 90 -34.65 -29.27 -15.30
CA GLU A 90 -34.84 -29.37 -16.75
C GLU A 90 -34.66 -30.82 -17.25
N LYS A 91 -33.66 -31.54 -16.74
CA LYS A 91 -33.44 -32.96 -17.07
C LYS A 91 -34.57 -33.87 -16.57
N THR A 92 -35.20 -33.55 -15.45
CA THR A 92 -36.31 -34.36 -14.92
C THR A 92 -37.63 -34.09 -15.64
N ASP A 93 -37.88 -32.86 -16.10
CA ASP A 93 -39.07 -32.54 -16.91
C ASP A 93 -39.00 -33.12 -18.33
N GLN A 94 -37.83 -33.14 -18.98
CA GLN A 94 -37.66 -33.81 -20.28
C GLN A 94 -38.00 -35.31 -20.22
N LYS A 95 -37.69 -35.99 -19.10
CA LYS A 95 -38.01 -37.42 -18.90
C LYS A 95 -39.51 -37.68 -18.68
N LYS A 96 -40.25 -36.73 -18.10
CA LYS A 96 -41.70 -36.86 -17.90
C LYS A 96 -42.49 -36.58 -19.18
N GLY A 97 -42.08 -35.61 -19.98
CA GLY A 97 -42.69 -35.31 -21.29
C GLY A 97 -42.58 -36.46 -22.31
N SER A 98 -41.52 -37.27 -22.24
CA SER A 98 -41.33 -38.43 -23.13
C SER A 98 -42.19 -39.65 -22.76
N ARG A 99 -42.76 -39.72 -21.56
CA ARG A 99 -43.58 -40.87 -21.10
C ARG A 99 -45.05 -40.79 -21.50
N HIS A 100 -45.53 -39.64 -21.96
CA HIS A 100 -46.94 -39.41 -22.29
C HIS A 100 -47.26 -39.56 -23.80
N LYS A 101 -46.32 -40.10 -24.60
CA LYS A 101 -46.42 -40.25 -26.05
C LYS A 101 -46.43 -41.71 -26.56
N LYS A 102 -46.70 -42.70 -25.70
CA LYS A 102 -46.88 -44.10 -26.12
C LYS A 102 -48.27 -44.60 -25.77
#